data_AF-A0A170WL76-F1
#
_entry.id   AF-A0A170WL76-F1
#
_cell.length_a   1.000
_cell.length_b   1.000
_cell.length_c   1.000
_cell.angle_alpha   90.00
_cell.angle_beta   90.00
_cell.angle_gamma   90.00
#
_symmetry.space_group_name_H-M   'P 1'
#
loop_
_entity.id
_entity.type
_entity.pdbx_description
1 polymer ?
#
loop_
_entity_poly.entity_id
_entity_poly.type
_entity_poly.pdbx_seq_one_letter_code
_entity_poly.pdbx_strand_id
1 'polypeptide(L)'
;LANMGQAIVTAFATGSSSASLSVSMSCLEEKNNVDPRVTRFVMPIGATVNMDGTALYEAVAVIFISQVRHVTLSLGQIIAVSVSSTMASIG
;
A
#
# COMPACT_ATOMS: atom_id res chain seq x y z
N LEU A 1 7.18 9.49 12.37
CA LEU A 1 5.77 9.60 11.91
C LEU A 1 5.24 11.03 11.91
N ALA A 2 5.43 11.82 12.96
CA ALA A 2 4.93 13.20 13.03
C ALA A 2 5.25 14.06 11.77
N ASN A 3 6.49 13.98 11.27
CA ASN A 3 6.94 14.70 10.07
C ASN A 3 6.24 14.26 8.77
N MET A 4 5.67 13.06 8.72
CA MET A 4 4.92 12.52 7.58
C MET A 4 3.40 12.70 7.72
N GLY A 5 2.92 13.33 8.80
CA GLY A 5 1.48 13.43 9.09
C GLY A 5 0.69 14.08 7.95
N GLN A 6 1.25 15.11 7.31
CA GLN A 6 0.63 15.78 6.16
C GLN A 6 0.48 14.84 4.96
N ALA A 7 1.54 14.08 4.64
CA ALA A 7 1.49 13.09 3.56
C ALA A 7 0.45 12.00 3.81
N ILE A 8 0.36 11.49 5.06
CA ILE A 8 -0.63 10.48 5.46
C ILE A 8 -2.06 11.02 5.32
N VAL A 9 -2.32 12.23 5.83
CA VAL A 9 -3.65 12.86 5.73
C VAL A 9 -4.02 13.13 4.28
N THR A 10 -3.09 13.61 3.45
CA THR A 10 -3.34 13.82 2.02
C THR A 10 -3.63 12.50 1.30
N ALA A 11 -2.85 11.44 1.55
CA ALA A 11 -3.08 10.13 0.96
C ALA A 11 -4.46 9.57 1.36
N PHE A 12 -4.84 9.71 2.63
CA PHE A 12 -6.15 9.30 3.13
C PHE A 12 -7.30 10.11 2.51
N ALA A 13 -7.17 11.44 2.45
CA ALA A 13 -8.20 12.32 1.93
C ALA A 13 -8.40 12.17 0.42
N THR A 14 -7.34 11.90 -0.33
CA THR A 14 -7.39 11.73 -1.79
C THR A 14 -7.66 10.29 -2.22
N GLY A 15 -7.38 9.31 -1.35
CA GLY A 15 -7.44 7.89 -1.70
C GLY A 15 -6.44 7.48 -2.78
N SER A 16 -5.36 8.24 -3.00
CA SER A 16 -4.43 8.03 -4.12
C SER A 16 -2.95 8.21 -3.74
N SER A 17 -2.14 7.20 -4.05
CA SER A 17 -0.68 7.21 -3.88
C SER A 17 0.00 8.20 -4.83
N SER A 18 -0.49 8.35 -6.06
CA SER A 18 0.08 9.29 -7.04
C SER A 18 -0.24 10.75 -6.70
N ALA A 19 -1.45 11.02 -6.19
CA ALA A 19 -1.85 12.35 -5.76
C ALA A 19 -1.11 12.83 -4.50
N SER A 20 -0.70 11.91 -3.62
CA SER A 20 0.03 12.21 -2.39
C SER A 20 1.56 12.13 -2.54
N LEU A 21 2.06 11.74 -3.71
CA LEU A 21 3.48 11.52 -3.97
C LEU A 21 4.32 12.79 -3.76
N SER A 22 3.89 13.93 -4.32
CA SER A 22 4.59 15.20 -4.18
C SER A 22 4.68 15.68 -2.73
N VAL A 23 3.58 15.58 -1.99
CA VAL A 23 3.54 15.92 -0.55
C VAL A 23 4.44 15.00 0.27
N SER A 24 4.48 13.71 -0.07
CA SER A 24 5.35 12.73 0.57
C SER A 24 6.83 13.01 0.32
N MET A 25 7.20 13.35 -0.92
CA MET A 25 8.57 13.74 -1.27
C MET A 25 9.01 14.99 -0.51
N SER A 26 8.20 16.04 -0.48
CA SER A 26 8.51 17.27 0.28
C SER A 26 8.66 17.00 1.78
N CYS A 27 7.81 16.15 2.37
CA CYS A 27 7.97 15.77 3.78
C CYS A 27 9.28 14.99 4.05
N LEU A 28 9.69 14.13 3.13
CA LEU A 28 10.95 13.37 3.25
C LEU A 28 12.19 14.26 3.09
N GLU A 29 12.19 15.16 2.11
CA GLU A 29 13.32 16.05 1.83
C GLU A 29 13.43 17.17 2.87
N GLU A 30 12.34 17.87 3.19
CA GLU A 30 12.37 19.07 4.05
C GLU A 30 12.29 18.76 5.55
N LYS A 31 11.49 17.77 5.95
CA LYS A 31 11.26 17.47 7.39
C LYS A 31 12.11 16.33 7.90
N ASN A 32 12.49 15.38 7.03
CA ASN A 32 13.33 14.24 7.40
C ASN A 32 14.76 14.33 6.83
N ASN A 33 15.08 15.37 6.05
CA ASN A 33 16.42 15.61 5.48
C ASN A 33 16.97 14.41 4.68
N VAL A 34 16.10 13.68 3.98
CA VAL A 34 16.52 12.58 3.10
C VAL A 34 17.09 13.15 1.81
N ASP A 35 18.17 12.56 1.30
CA ASP A 35 18.81 12.99 0.05
C ASP A 35 17.80 12.97 -1.11
N PRO A 36 17.57 14.10 -1.81
CA PRO A 36 16.61 14.19 -2.91
C PRO A 36 16.87 13.18 -4.02
N ARG A 37 18.12 12.74 -4.23
CA ARG A 37 18.45 11.71 -5.23
C ARG A 37 17.84 10.36 -4.89
N VAL A 38 17.78 10.01 -3.60
CA VAL A 38 17.14 8.78 -3.13
C VAL A 38 15.63 8.93 -3.20
N THR A 39 15.08 10.02 -2.68
CA THR A 39 13.63 10.26 -2.63
C THR A 39 13.02 10.28 -4.04
N ARG A 40 13.64 10.99 -4.98
CA ARG A 40 13.13 11.13 -6.36
C ARG A 40 13.27 9.86 -7.21
N PHE A 41 14.10 8.91 -6.79
CA PHE A 41 14.22 7.60 -7.43
C PHE A 41 13.27 6.57 -6.81
N VAL A 42 13.29 6.45 -5.48
CA VAL A 42 12.57 5.38 -4.76
C VAL A 42 11.08 5.66 -4.68
N MET A 43 10.65 6.91 -4.42
CA MET A 43 9.24 7.21 -4.19
C MET A 43 8.34 6.96 -5.41
N PRO A 44 8.71 7.33 -6.66
CA PRO A 44 7.88 7.01 -7.83
C PRO A 44 7.74 5.52 -8.07
N ILE A 45 8.83 4.75 -7.89
CA ILE A 45 8.83 3.30 -8.03
C ILE A 45 7.97 2.67 -6.93
N GLY A 46 8.11 3.14 -5.68
CA GLY A 46 7.32 2.67 -4.56
C GLY A 46 5.82 2.97 -4.72
N ALA A 47 5.45 4.11 -5.32
CA ALA A 47 4.04 4.47 -5.50
C ALA A 47 3.27 3.53 -6.42
N THR A 48 3.94 2.82 -7.33
CA THR A 48 3.34 1.80 -8.18
C THR A 48 3.55 0.40 -7.62
N VAL A 49 4.76 0.06 -7.20
CA VAL A 49 5.08 -1.32 -6.80
C VAL A 49 4.59 -1.66 -5.38
N ASN A 50 4.55 -0.68 -4.46
CA ASN A 50 4.27 -0.92 -3.04
C ASN A 50 2.77 -0.81 -2.73
N MET A 51 1.94 -1.70 -3.28
CA MET A 51 0.51 -1.75 -2.97
C MET A 51 0.16 -2.75 -1.85
N ASP A 52 0.85 -2.69 -0.71
CA ASP A 52 0.55 -3.53 0.46
C ASP A 52 -0.91 -3.41 0.90
N GLY A 53 -1.49 -2.22 0.78
CA GLY A 53 -2.90 -1.96 1.08
C GLY A 53 -3.85 -2.74 0.16
N THR A 54 -3.52 -2.89 -1.12
CA THR A 54 -4.29 -3.68 -2.09
C THR A 54 -4.20 -5.16 -1.74
N ALA A 55 -3.00 -5.69 -1.47
CA ALA A 55 -2.83 -7.09 -1.09
C ALA A 55 -3.62 -7.46 0.17
N LEU A 56 -3.62 -6.56 1.16
CA LEU A 56 -4.39 -6.73 2.41
C LEU A 56 -5.90 -6.66 2.14
N TYR A 57 -6.35 -5.67 1.36
CA TYR A 57 -7.76 -5.53 0.99
C TYR A 57 -8.29 -6.78 0.29
N GLU A 58 -7.56 -7.29 -0.71
CA GLU A 58 -7.94 -8.49 -1.46
C GLU A 58 -7.99 -9.73 -0.56
N ALA A 59 -6.97 -9.95 0.27
CA ALA A 59 -6.93 -11.09 1.18
C ALA A 59 -8.11 -11.07 2.16
N VAL A 60 -8.39 -9.91 2.76
CA VAL A 60 -9.52 -9.73 3.68
C VAL A 60 -10.86 -9.90 2.96
N ALA A 61 -11.01 -9.36 1.75
CA ALA A 61 -12.23 -9.50 0.96
C ALA A 61 -12.54 -10.97 0.64
N VAL A 62 -11.53 -11.77 0.25
CA VAL A 62 -11.71 -13.20 -0.02
C VAL A 62 -12.14 -13.96 1.24
N ILE A 63 -11.50 -13.70 2.38
CA ILE A 63 -11.86 -14.32 3.65
C ILE A 63 -13.30 -13.92 4.04
N PHE A 64 -13.65 -12.64 3.92
CA PHE A 64 -15.01 -12.16 4.20
C PHE A 64 -16.07 -12.84 3.32
N ILE A 65 -15.85 -12.92 2.01
CA ILE A 65 -16.77 -13.59 1.08
C ILE A 65 -16.92 -15.07 1.43
N SER A 66 -15.82 -15.76 1.77
CA SER A 66 -15.87 -17.17 2.17
C SER A 66 -16.73 -17.39 3.43
N GLN A 67 -16.61 -16.49 4.41
CA GLN A 67 -17.40 -16.52 5.65
C GLN A 67 -18.89 -16.30 5.38
N VAL A 68 -19.23 -15.31 4.54
CA VAL A 68 -20.62 -15.01 4.15
C VAL A 68 -21.25 -16.16 3.36
N ARG A 69 -20.47 -16.87 2.54
CA ARG A 69 -20.95 -17.98 1.70
C ARG A 69 -20.86 -19.34 2.40
N HIS A 70 -20.45 -19.38 3.67
CA HIS A 70 -20.21 -20.60 4.44
C HIS A 70 -19.25 -21.59 3.75
N VAL A 71 -18.27 -21.05 3.00
CA VAL A 71 -17.20 -21.84 2.38
C VAL A 71 -16.03 -21.87 3.35
N THR A 72 -15.60 -23.07 3.74
CA THR A 72 -14.41 -23.25 4.58
C THR A 72 -13.15 -23.15 3.74
N LEU A 73 -12.25 -22.23 4.10
CA LEU A 73 -10.91 -22.16 3.53
C LEU A 73 -9.99 -23.08 4.31
N SER A 74 -9.35 -24.01 3.61
CA SER A 74 -8.23 -24.79 4.14
C SER A 74 -6.97 -23.92 4.26
N LEU A 75 -6.02 -24.35 5.09
CA LEU A 75 -4.74 -23.64 5.25
C LEU A 75 -4.01 -23.42 3.92
N GLY A 76 -4.08 -24.39 3.00
CA GLY A 76 -3.48 -24.28 1.67
C GLY A 76 -4.14 -23.19 0.80
N GLN A 77 -5.46 -23.02 0.90
CA GLN A 77 -6.17 -21.96 0.20
C GLN A 77 -5.86 -20.57 0.77
N ILE A 78 -5.71 -20.46 2.09
CA ILE A 78 -5.29 -19.20 2.73
C ILE A 78 -3.91 -18.79 2.20
N ILE A 79 -2.94 -19.71 2.18
CA ILE A 79 -1.60 -19.44 1.64
C ILE A 79 -1.68 -19.05 0.16
N ALA A 80 -2.46 -19.78 -0.63
CA ALA A 80 -2.64 -19.48 -2.05
C ALA A 80 -3.24 -18.08 -2.28
N VAL A 81 -4.22 -17.67 -1.47
CA VAL A 81 -4.82 -16.33 -1.52
C VAL A 81 -3.79 -15.27 -1.16
N SER A 82 -3.00 -15.47 -0.09
CA SER A 82 -1.95 -14.52 0.30
C SER A 82 -0.89 -14.34 -0.78
N VAL A 83 -0.39 -15.42 -1.37
CA VAL A 83 0.60 -15.33 -2.46
C VAL A 83 0.00 -14.66 -3.70
N SER A 84 -1.23 -15.04 -4.05
CA SER A 84 -1.92 -14.47 -5.23
C SER A 84 -2.20 -12.97 -5.05
N SER A 85 -2.63 -12.54 -3.86
CA SER A 85 -2.91 -11.11 -3.61
C SER A 85 -1.64 -10.28 -3.56
N THR A 86 -0.53 -10.81 -3.01
CA THR A 86 0.77 -10.13 -3.09
C THR A 86 1.23 -9.98 -4.53
N MET A 87 1.10 -11.03 -5.36
CA MET A 87 1.46 -10.94 -6.77
C MET A 87 0.56 -9.98 -7.55
N ALA A 88 -0.74 -9.97 -7.27
CA ALA A 88 -1.70 -9.05 -7.90
C ALA A 88 -1.47 -7.59 -7.50
N SER A 89 -0.95 -7.35 -6.29
CA SER A 89 -0.64 -6.00 -5.80
C SER A 89 0.60 -5.36 -6.43
N ILE A 90 1.44 -6.14 -7.10
CA ILE A 90 2.57 -5.61 -7.87
C ILE A 90 2.06 -5.29 -9.27
N GLY A 91 1.73 -4.02 -9.54
CA GLY A 91 1.21 -3.59 -10.84
C GLY A 91 0.57 -2.22 -10.80
#